data_AF-A0A935AK26-F1
#
_entry.id   AF-A0A935AK26-F1
#
_cell.length_a   1.000
_cell.length_b   1.000
_cell.length_c   1.000
_cell.angle_alpha   90.00
_cell.angle_beta   90.00
_cell.angle_gamma   90.00
#
_symmetry.space_group_name_H-M   'P 1'
#
loop_
_entity.id
_entity.type
_entity.pdbx_description
1 polymer ?
#
loop_
_entity_poly.entity_id
_entity_poly.type
_entity_poly.pdbx_seq_one_letter_code
_entity_poly.pdbx_strand_id
1 'polypeptide(L)' 'MSSTPERRKNLSLRELVDKAYVIIEPFFDPANAWNGQSLEHLAYRVVREQLPDIAPQDAQVIVSASTRIYRSKIKTP' A
#
# COMPACT_ATOMS: atom_id res chain seq x y z
N MET A 1 32.68 -0.74 -5.47
CA MET A 1 32.13 -1.93 -4.80
C MET A 1 30.97 -1.47 -3.93
N SER A 2 29.81 -2.05 -4.21
CA SER A 2 28.46 -1.75 -3.75
C SER A 2 28.31 -1.89 -2.23
N SER A 3 27.53 -1.00 -1.58
CA SER A 3 26.51 -1.37 -0.57
C SER A 3 25.83 -0.15 0.11
N THR A 4 24.59 0.12 -0.33
CA THR A 4 23.41 0.24 0.55
C THR A 4 23.10 1.55 1.32
N PRO A 5 22.75 2.67 0.66
CA PRO A 5 21.81 3.64 1.25
C PRO A 5 20.34 3.19 1.11
N GLU A 6 20.06 2.20 0.26
CA GLU A 6 18.69 1.75 -0.04
C GLU A 6 17.99 1.07 1.14
N ARG A 7 18.71 0.38 2.04
CA ARG A 7 18.07 -0.28 3.20
C ARG A 7 17.41 0.70 4.17
N ARG A 8 18.01 1.88 4.39
CA ARG A 8 17.43 2.89 5.31
C ARG A 8 16.12 3.45 4.76
N LYS A 9 16.07 3.75 3.46
CA LYS A 9 14.84 4.19 2.79
C LYS A 9 13.76 3.10 2.79
N ASN A 10 14.16 1.83 2.61
CA ASN A 10 13.24 0.70 2.66
C ASN A 10 12.58 0.51 4.03
N LEU A 11 13.27 0.84 5.13
CA LEU A 11 12.68 0.75 6.47
C LEU A 11 11.54 1.78 6.62
N SER A 12 11.80 3.04 6.26
CA SER A 12 10.78 4.09 6.29
C SER A 12 9.60 3.77 5.38
N LEU A 13 9.85 3.26 4.17
CA LEU A 13 8.79 2.80 3.27
C LEU A 13 7.96 1.68 3.89
N ARG A 14 8.57 0.70 4.56
CA ARG A 14 7.84 -0.37 5.24
C ARG A 14 6.94 0.14 6.37
N GLU A 15 7.44 1.08 7.17
CA GLU A 15 6.62 1.68 8.24
C GLU A 15 5.45 2.49 7.67
N LEU A 16 5.67 3.18 6.54
CA LEU A 16 4.62 3.88 5.82
C LEU A 16 3.60 2.91 5.20
N VAL A 17 4.07 1.79 4.64
CA VAL A 17 3.22 0.70 4.15
C VAL A 17 2.39 0.14 5.30
N ASP A 18 2.97 -0.17 6.45
CA ASP A 18 2.26 -0.76 7.59
C ASP A 18 1.15 0.18 8.09
N LYS A 19 1.47 1.46 8.26
CA LYS A 19 0.47 2.50 8.62
C LYS A 19 -0.62 2.65 7.58
N ALA A 20 -0.24 2.77 6.31
CA ALA A 20 -1.20 2.91 5.21
C ALA A 20 -2.08 1.67 5.10
N TYR A 21 -1.48 0.48 5.18
CA TYR A 21 -2.11 -0.81 4.99
C TYR A 21 -3.31 -0.99 5.90
N VAL A 22 -3.21 -0.67 7.20
CA VAL A 22 -4.36 -0.77 8.12
C VAL A 22 -5.54 0.09 7.67
N ILE A 23 -5.28 1.21 7.00
CA ILE A 23 -6.31 2.14 6.51
C ILE A 23 -6.88 1.65 5.17
N ILE A 24 -6.01 1.20 4.26
CA ILE A 24 -6.41 0.80 2.91
C ILE A 24 -6.78 -0.68 2.77
N GLU A 25 -6.51 -1.52 3.77
CA GLU A 25 -6.89 -2.93 3.85
C GLU A 25 -8.37 -3.15 3.51
N PRO A 26 -9.35 -2.45 4.15
CA PRO A 26 -10.76 -2.64 3.83
C PRO A 26 -11.12 -2.25 2.39
N PHE A 27 -10.34 -1.40 1.72
CA PHE A 27 -10.61 -0.99 0.33
C PHE A 27 -10.27 -2.10 -0.69
N PHE A 28 -9.39 -3.03 -0.30
CA PHE A 28 -9.07 -4.20 -1.12
C PHE A 28 -10.03 -5.36 -0.89
N ASP A 29 -10.88 -5.25 0.13
CA ASP A 29 -11.82 -6.30 0.45
C ASP A 29 -12.89 -6.43 -0.64
N PRO A 30 -13.11 -7.63 -1.20
CA PRO A 30 -14.10 -7.82 -2.25
C PRO A 30 -15.53 -7.55 -1.75
N ALA A 31 -15.80 -7.61 -0.44
CA ALA A 31 -17.09 -7.21 0.12
C ALA A 31 -17.27 -5.68 0.13
N ASN A 32 -16.17 -4.92 0.15
CA ASN A 32 -16.18 -3.45 0.03
C ASN A 32 -15.96 -2.98 -1.40
N ALA A 33 -15.74 -3.88 -2.37
CA ALA A 33 -15.58 -3.51 -3.76
C ALA A 33 -16.85 -2.83 -4.28
N TRP A 34 -16.70 -1.65 -4.86
CA TRP A 34 -17.83 -0.90 -5.38
C TRP A 34 -18.22 -1.47 -6.75
N ASN A 35 -19.35 -2.18 -6.80
CA ASN A 35 -19.90 -2.72 -8.05
C ASN A 35 -18.90 -3.63 -8.82
N GLY A 36 -18.08 -4.39 -8.08
CA GLY A 36 -17.03 -5.25 -8.64
C GLY A 36 -15.77 -4.52 -9.12
N GLN A 37 -15.67 -3.20 -8.92
CA GLN A 37 -14.45 -2.44 -9.16
C GLN A 37 -13.61 -2.34 -7.90
N SER A 38 -12.31 -2.61 -8.02
CA SER A 38 -11.35 -2.42 -6.93
C SER A 38 -11.27 -0.95 -6.55
N LEU A 39 -11.28 -0.64 -5.25
CA LEU A 39 -11.11 0.73 -4.77
C LEU A 39 -9.64 1.17 -4.73
N GLU A 40 -8.81 0.68 -5.66
CA GLU A 40 -7.37 0.96 -5.74
C GLU A 40 -7.07 2.45 -5.92
N HIS A 41 -7.90 3.16 -6.69
CA HIS A 41 -7.80 4.62 -6.84
C HIS A 41 -8.11 5.38 -5.56
N LEU A 42 -9.07 4.91 -4.77
CA LEU A 42 -9.39 5.48 -3.45
C LEU A 42 -8.26 5.18 -2.46
N ALA A 43 -7.72 3.96 -2.46
CA ALA A 43 -6.56 3.61 -1.65
C ALA A 43 -5.36 4.52 -1.96
N TYR A 44 -5.07 4.76 -3.25
CA TYR A 44 -4.03 5.70 -3.66
C TYR A 44 -4.29 7.13 -3.18
N ARG A 45 -5.54 7.59 -3.28
CA ARG A 45 -5.92 8.91 -2.78
C ARG A 45 -5.73 9.03 -1.27
N VAL A 46 -6.21 8.05 -0.51
CA VAL A 46 -6.09 8.00 0.95
C VAL A 46 -4.61 7.96 1.36
N VAL A 47 -3.77 7.17 0.68
CA VAL A 47 -2.32 7.16 0.93
C VAL A 47 -1.70 8.53 0.69
N ARG A 48 -2.08 9.22 -0.40
CA ARG A 48 -1.61 10.59 -0.70
C ARG A 48 -2.10 11.62 0.31
N GLU A 49 -3.28 11.44 0.89
CA GLU A 49 -3.83 12.33 1.92
C GLU A 49 -3.18 12.10 3.29
N GLN A 50 -2.92 10.84 3.66
CA GLN A 50 -2.27 10.48 4.91
C GLN A 50 -0.76 10.76 4.87
N LEU A 51 -0.14 10.64 3.70
CA LEU A 51 1.29 10.81 3.46
C LEU A 51 1.48 11.86 2.35
N PRO A 52 1.34 13.16 2.65
CA PRO A 52 1.54 14.21 1.65
C PRO A 52 3.02 14.37 1.25
N ASP A 53 3.95 13.92 2.09
CA ASP A 53 5.41 14.09 1.93
C ASP A 53 6.05 13.08 0.96
N ILE A 54 5.35 12.00 0.62
CA ILE A 54 5.91 10.93 -0.24
C ILE A 54 5.71 11.21 -1.72
N ALA A 55 6.66 10.72 -2.53
CA ALA A 55 6.56 10.81 -3.97
C ALA A 55 5.36 10.01 -4.50
N PRO A 56 4.75 10.42 -5.63
CA PRO A 56 3.67 9.67 -6.27
C PRO A 56 4.04 8.21 -6.56
N GLN A 57 5.31 7.98 -6.88
CA GLN A 57 5.90 6.67 -7.15
C GLN A 57 5.85 5.78 -5.90
N ASP A 58 6.23 6.32 -4.74
CA ASP A 58 6.20 5.62 -3.46
C ASP A 58 4.77 5.31 -3.04
N ALA A 59 3.83 6.23 -3.25
CA ALA A 59 2.41 5.99 -2.99
C ALA A 59 1.87 4.82 -3.82
N GLN A 60 2.26 4.75 -5.10
CA GLN A 60 1.89 3.63 -5.97
C GLN A 60 2.53 2.30 -5.51
N VAL A 61 3.79 2.33 -5.07
CA VAL A 61 4.47 1.17 -4.49
C VAL A 61 3.75 0.69 -3.22
N ILE A 62 3.33 1.62 -2.35
CA ILE A 62 2.59 1.31 -1.11
C ILE A 62 1.28 0.62 -1.43
N VAL A 63 0.48 1.17 -2.35
CA VAL A 63 -0.80 0.58 -2.76
C VAL A 63 -0.58 -0.80 -3.36
N SER A 64 0.36 -0.95 -4.30
CA SER A 64 0.66 -2.23 -4.95
C SER A 64 1.17 -3.30 -3.96
N ALA A 65 2.06 -2.92 -3.04
CA ALA A 65 2.55 -3.81 -1.99
C ALA A 65 1.40 -4.24 -1.06
N SER A 66 0.54 -3.30 -0.68
CA SER A 66 -0.63 -3.55 0.17
C SER A 66 -1.62 -4.51 -0.48
N THR A 67 -1.95 -4.31 -1.76
CA THR A 67 -2.79 -5.23 -2.54
C THR A 67 -2.19 -6.64 -2.57
N ARG A 68 -0.87 -6.76 -2.76
CA ARG A 68 -0.19 -8.06 -2.77
C ARG A 68 -0.24 -8.75 -1.40
N ILE A 69 0.00 -8.02 -0.31
CA ILE A 69 -0.09 -8.56 1.05
C ILE A 69 -1.52 -9.04 1.35
N TYR A 70 -2.53 -8.22 1.05
CA TYR A 70 -3.92 -8.59 1.23
C TYR A 70 -4.29 -9.84 0.43
N ARG A 71 -3.93 -9.88 -0.87
CA ARG A 71 -4.14 -11.06 -1.73
C ARG A 71 -3.42 -12.31 -1.22
N SER A 72 -2.23 -12.16 -0.64
CA SER A 72 -1.52 -13.28 -0.01
C SER A 72 -2.22 -13.77 1.25
N LYS A 73 -2.81 -12.88 2.06
CA LYS A 73 -3.57 -13.26 3.27
C LYS A 73 -4.88 -13.99 2.94
N ILE A 74 -5.66 -13.50 1.99
CA ILE A 74 -6.94 -14.13 1.61
C ILE A 74 -6.78 -15.45 0.85
N LYS A 75 -5.59 -15.71 0.28
CA LYS A 75 -5.31 -16.92 -0.51
C LYS A 75 -4.81 -18.09 0.34
N THR A 76 -4.62 -17.89 1.65
CA THR A 76 -4.34 -18.97 2.60
C THR A 76 -5.66 -19.44 3.23
N PRO A 77 -6.23 -20.57 2.80
CA PRO A 77 -7.33 -21.22 3.50
C PRO A 77 -6.88 -21.86 4.82
#